data_AF-A0A559JEP0-F1
#
_entry.id   AF-A0A559JEP0-F1
#
_cell.length_a   1.000
_cell.length_b   1.000
_cell.length_c   1.000
_cell.angle_alpha   90.00
_cell.angle_beta   90.00
_cell.angle_gamma   90.00
#
_symmetry.space_group_name_H-M   'P 1'
#
loop_
_entity.id
_entity.type
_entity.pdbx_description
1 polymer ?
#
loop_
_entity_poly.entity_id
_entity_poly.type
_entity_poly.pdbx_seq_one_letter_code
_entity_poly.pdbx_strand_id
1 'polypeptide(L)'
;MKSKKHALYFISSVACGFIMVWLFIFFLLNSSNSGLIAERHTDKAIRYFILFIIFLIAFLILIIKQFKLMKRLSIWSVVFIVTILVLLTPVIINAYYQLSEKYENKLAENKQNNSVIEIREIITKSKLKYQLDFEKSNKSSNLSPYQITYIYLTKESEDRLSSNEINELISIFPDRELIIEIREINLKNFIVVRVNSKKEIIDCTPFDICSEINTYY
;
A
#
# COMPACT_ATOMS: atom_id res chain seq x y z
N MET A 1 16.60 11.92 50.83
CA MET A 1 17.11 12.22 49.46
C MET A 1 17.31 11.00 48.54
N LYS A 2 17.72 9.82 49.02
CA LYS A 2 17.95 8.63 48.16
C LYS A 2 16.69 8.15 47.41
N SER A 3 15.53 8.07 48.07
CA SER A 3 14.26 7.61 47.46
C SER A 3 13.85 8.40 46.20
N LYS A 4 13.97 9.74 46.21
CA LYS A 4 13.62 10.59 45.04
C LYS A 4 14.51 10.30 43.81
N LYS A 5 15.79 9.99 44.01
CA LYS A 5 16.71 9.66 42.91
C LYS A 5 16.35 8.31 42.28
N HIS A 6 15.94 7.33 43.07
CA HIS A 6 15.51 6.01 42.56
C HIS A 6 14.24 6.09 41.73
N ALA A 7 13.23 6.83 42.22
CA ALA A 7 11.99 7.06 41.48
C ALA A 7 12.26 7.77 40.14
N LEU A 8 13.17 8.76 40.12
CA LEU A 8 13.54 9.46 38.90
C LEU A 8 14.17 8.51 37.87
N TYR A 9 15.16 7.69 38.26
CA TYR A 9 15.78 6.73 37.35
C TYR A 9 14.77 5.71 36.81
N PHE A 10 13.84 5.24 37.66
CA PHE A 10 12.78 4.32 37.27
C PHE A 10 11.91 4.93 36.16
N ILE A 11 11.36 6.12 36.41
CA ILE A 11 10.49 6.83 35.47
C ILE A 11 11.24 7.13 34.16
N SER A 12 12.49 7.60 34.23
CA SER A 12 13.30 7.88 33.04
C SER A 12 13.57 6.63 32.21
N SER A 13 13.78 5.47 32.83
CA SER A 13 14.02 4.20 32.12
C SER A 13 12.74 3.69 31.44
N VAL A 14 11.59 3.77 32.12
CA VAL A 14 10.29 3.41 31.53
C VAL A 14 9.96 4.32 30.34
N ALA A 15 10.13 5.64 30.49
CA ALA A 15 9.92 6.59 29.41
C ALA A 15 10.86 6.33 28.21
N CYS A 16 12.14 6.08 28.49
CA CYS A 16 13.13 5.76 27.46
C CYS A 16 12.79 4.46 26.71
N GLY A 17 12.41 3.40 27.43
CA GLY A 17 11.97 2.14 26.84
C GLY A 17 10.71 2.28 25.99
N PHE A 18 9.74 3.08 26.43
CA PHE A 18 8.52 3.38 25.66
C PHE A 18 8.85 4.11 24.35
N ILE A 19 9.66 5.19 24.42
CA ILE A 19 10.09 5.94 23.22
C ILE A 19 10.86 5.03 22.26
N MET A 20 11.74 4.17 22.78
CA MET A 20 12.50 3.21 21.99
C MET A 20 11.56 2.25 21.23
N VAL A 21 10.58 1.65 21.90
CA VAL A 21 9.61 0.76 21.24
C VAL A 21 8.81 1.50 20.17
N TRP A 22 8.38 2.73 20.45
CA TRP A 22 7.68 3.56 19.45
C TRP A 22 8.54 3.88 18.22
N LEU A 23 9.80 4.26 18.42
CA LEU A 23 10.73 4.49 17.32
C LEU A 23 10.94 3.23 16.47
N PHE A 24 10.97 2.05 17.12
CA PHE A 24 11.05 0.77 16.41
C PHE A 24 9.78 0.48 15.61
N ILE A 25 8.59 0.73 16.16
CA ILE A 25 7.32 0.61 15.43
C ILE A 25 7.31 1.53 14.21
N PHE A 26 7.69 2.81 14.37
CA PHE A 26 7.78 3.74 13.25
C PHE A 26 8.80 3.30 12.20
N PHE A 27 9.96 2.80 12.62
CA PHE A 27 10.92 2.21 11.70
C PHE A 27 10.28 1.06 10.90
N LEU A 28 9.63 0.09 11.57
CA LEU A 28 8.99 -1.03 10.89
C LEU A 28 7.90 -0.57 9.91
N LEU A 29 7.04 0.37 10.30
CA LEU A 29 5.99 0.89 9.43
C LEU A 29 6.54 1.59 8.17
N ASN A 30 7.68 2.28 8.30
CA ASN A 30 8.32 2.97 7.16
C ASN A 30 9.29 2.07 6.37
N SER A 31 9.66 0.91 6.91
CA SER A 31 10.57 -0.06 6.28
C SER A 31 9.84 -1.25 5.64
N SER A 32 8.58 -1.47 6.01
CA SER A 32 7.76 -2.61 5.59
C SER A 32 7.14 -2.37 4.21
N ASN A 33 7.55 -3.21 3.25
CA ASN A 33 7.17 -3.19 1.83
C ASN A 33 5.78 -3.79 1.57
N SER A 34 4.70 -3.22 2.13
CA SER A 34 3.34 -3.59 1.72
C SER A 34 2.86 -2.83 0.47
N GLY A 35 3.75 -2.65 -0.52
CA GLY A 35 3.41 -2.13 -1.85
C GLY A 35 4.16 -0.86 -2.28
N LEU A 36 5.03 -0.99 -3.28
CA LEU A 36 5.40 0.02 -4.31
C LEU A 36 5.71 1.49 -3.91
N ILE A 37 6.05 1.76 -2.63
CA ILE A 37 6.46 3.09 -2.12
C ILE A 37 7.91 3.06 -1.58
N ALA A 38 8.68 2.02 -1.94
CA ALA A 38 10.02 1.74 -1.41
C ALA A 38 11.06 2.87 -1.64
N GLU A 39 10.82 3.78 -2.59
CA GLU A 39 11.74 4.90 -2.85
C GLU A 39 11.38 6.22 -2.16
N ARG A 40 10.16 6.38 -1.61
CA ARG A 40 9.71 7.72 -1.19
C ARG A 40 10.02 8.07 0.27
N HIS A 41 10.25 7.08 1.15
CA HIS A 41 10.39 7.30 2.59
C HIS A 41 11.55 6.54 3.25
N THR A 42 12.50 6.03 2.46
CA THR A 42 13.72 5.37 2.94
C THR A 42 14.52 6.29 3.87
N ASP A 43 14.52 7.60 3.60
CA ASP A 43 15.12 8.64 4.43
C ASP A 43 14.50 8.71 5.84
N LYS A 44 13.17 8.60 5.95
CA LYS A 44 12.45 8.60 7.22
C LYS A 44 12.71 7.33 8.02
N ALA A 45 12.68 6.17 7.36
CA ALA A 45 12.98 4.88 7.99
C ALA A 45 14.39 4.88 8.61
N ILE A 46 15.40 5.35 7.85
CA ILE A 46 16.78 5.46 8.34
C ILE A 46 16.88 6.39 9.55
N ARG A 47 16.19 7.55 9.54
CA ARG A 47 16.17 8.48 10.69
C ARG A 47 15.58 7.83 11.94
N TYR A 48 14.45 7.14 11.82
CA TYR A 48 13.83 6.43 12.96
C TYR A 48 14.73 5.31 13.48
N PHE A 49 15.43 4.60 12.58
CA PHE A 49 16.39 3.56 12.97
C PHE A 49 17.58 4.14 13.75
N ILE A 50 18.19 5.25 13.29
CA ILE A 50 19.29 5.90 14.01
C ILE A 50 18.85 6.37 15.40
N LEU A 51 17.68 7.01 15.49
CA LEU A 51 17.11 7.43 16.78
C LEU A 51 16.84 6.23 17.69
N PHE A 52 16.32 5.13 17.16
CA PHE A 52 16.10 3.90 17.91
C PHE A 52 17.41 3.39 18.54
N ILE A 53 18.53 3.37 17.79
CA ILE A 53 19.83 2.94 18.32
C ILE A 53 20.31 3.88 19.45
N ILE A 54 20.16 5.19 19.31
CA ILE A 54 20.52 6.16 20.36
C ILE A 54 19.72 5.90 21.64
N PHE A 55 18.40 5.69 21.52
CA PHE A 55 17.54 5.42 22.67
C PHE A 55 17.77 4.03 23.27
N LEU A 56 18.12 3.02 22.47
CA LEU A 56 18.51 1.70 22.93
C LEU A 56 19.77 1.77 23.81
N ILE A 57 20.79 2.50 23.36
CA ILE A 57 22.03 2.70 24.13
C ILE A 57 21.72 3.44 25.44
N ALA A 58 20.92 4.52 25.39
CA ALA A 58 20.51 5.26 26.57
C ALA A 58 19.74 4.38 27.57
N PHE A 59 18.82 3.54 27.08
CA PHE A 59 18.05 2.60 27.87
C PHE A 59 18.95 1.55 28.55
N LEU A 60 19.91 0.98 27.83
CA LEU A 60 20.89 0.04 28.39
C LEU A 60 21.74 0.69 29.50
N ILE A 61 22.22 1.92 29.30
CA ILE A 61 22.97 2.68 30.32
C ILE A 61 22.10 2.91 31.57
N LEU A 62 20.83 3.28 31.39
CA LEU A 62 19.89 3.49 32.49
C LEU A 62 19.62 2.20 33.27
N ILE A 63 19.41 1.07 32.58
CA ILE A 63 19.27 -0.25 33.22
C ILE A 63 20.52 -0.63 34.01
N ILE A 64 21.72 -0.50 33.42
CA ILE A 64 22.98 -0.83 34.10
C ILE A 64 23.17 0.03 35.36
N LYS A 65 22.86 1.34 35.27
CA LYS A 65 22.91 2.24 36.43
C LYS A 65 21.88 1.86 37.50
N GLN A 66 20.67 1.47 37.10
CA GLN A 66 19.65 0.97 38.04
C GLN A 66 20.08 -0.33 38.70
N PHE A 67 20.77 -1.23 37.98
CA PHE A 67 21.29 -2.49 38.52
C PHE A 67 22.26 -2.27 39.70
N LYS A 68 23.07 -1.20 39.64
CA LYS A 68 23.98 -0.83 40.73
C LYS A 68 23.29 -0.14 41.91
N LEU A 69 22.08 0.39 41.72
CA LEU A 69 21.43 1.31 42.67
C LEU A 69 20.13 0.77 43.30
N MET A 70 19.48 -0.24 42.73
CA MET A 70 18.13 -0.67 43.13
C MET A 70 18.04 -2.16 43.50
N LYS A 71 16.98 -2.50 44.26
CA LYS A 71 16.59 -3.88 44.53
C LYS A 71 16.17 -4.58 43.23
N ARG A 72 16.59 -5.85 43.08
CA ARG A 72 16.35 -6.73 41.91
C ARG A 72 14.92 -6.66 41.34
N LEU A 73 13.90 -6.49 42.20
CA LEU A 73 12.49 -6.43 41.82
C LEU A 73 12.12 -5.27 40.87
N SER A 74 12.72 -4.08 41.05
CA SER A 74 12.37 -2.88 40.26
C SER A 74 12.90 -2.94 38.82
N ILE A 75 13.92 -3.77 38.58
CA ILE A 75 14.51 -3.93 37.25
C ILE A 75 13.65 -4.88 36.43
N TRP A 76 13.20 -5.97 37.05
CA TRP A 76 12.28 -6.91 36.42
C TRP A 76 10.96 -6.27 35.99
N SER A 77 10.43 -5.30 36.74
CA SER A 77 9.22 -4.59 36.31
C SER A 77 9.44 -3.73 35.06
N VAL A 78 10.59 -3.05 34.93
CA VAL A 78 10.93 -2.30 33.71
C VAL A 78 11.07 -3.23 32.51
N VAL A 79 11.81 -4.33 32.68
CA VAL A 79 11.99 -5.34 31.61
C VAL A 79 10.64 -5.92 31.21
N PHE A 80 9.80 -6.28 32.18
CA PHE A 80 8.46 -6.82 31.94
C PHE A 80 7.57 -5.86 31.13
N ILE A 81 7.54 -4.57 31.49
CA ILE A 81 6.77 -3.56 30.77
C ILE A 81 7.25 -3.43 29.32
N VAL A 82 8.56 -3.34 29.10
CA VAL A 82 9.12 -3.21 27.74
C VAL A 82 8.87 -4.48 26.92
N THR A 83 9.00 -5.66 27.50
CA THR A 83 8.70 -6.93 26.82
C THR A 83 7.24 -7.00 26.39
N ILE A 84 6.29 -6.60 27.25
CA ILE A 84 4.87 -6.54 26.87
C ILE A 84 4.65 -5.59 25.69
N LEU A 85 5.27 -4.40 25.70
CA LEU A 85 5.15 -3.45 24.60
C LEU A 85 5.69 -4.02 23.27
N VAL A 86 6.81 -4.74 23.32
CA VAL A 86 7.37 -5.42 22.13
C VAL A 86 6.43 -6.52 21.64
N LEU A 87 5.84 -7.32 22.53
CA LEU A 87 4.88 -8.36 22.14
C LEU A 87 3.58 -7.80 21.55
N LEU A 88 3.17 -6.58 21.94
CA LEU A 88 2.00 -5.89 21.38
C LEU A 88 2.27 -5.22 20.03
N THR A 89 3.54 -5.03 19.66
CA THR A 89 3.95 -4.40 18.39
C THR A 89 3.28 -5.00 17.13
N PRO A 90 3.27 -6.33 16.91
CA PRO A 90 2.60 -6.89 15.72
C PRO A 90 1.10 -6.57 15.65
N VAL A 91 0.40 -6.55 16.79
CA VAL A 91 -1.03 -6.21 16.85
C VAL A 91 -1.26 -4.76 16.43
N ILE A 92 -0.43 -3.85 16.91
CA ILE A 92 -0.48 -2.42 16.58
C ILE A 92 -0.22 -2.21 15.08
N ILE A 93 0.81 -2.85 14.54
CA ILE A 93 1.17 -2.74 13.12
C ILE A 93 0.02 -3.24 12.23
N ASN A 94 -0.55 -4.41 12.55
CA ASN A 94 -1.67 -4.95 11.78
C ASN A 94 -2.91 -4.04 11.83
N ALA A 95 -3.25 -3.50 13.01
CA ALA A 95 -4.36 -2.56 13.15
C ALA A 95 -4.12 -1.28 12.36
N TYR A 96 -2.88 -0.76 12.34
CA TYR A 96 -2.51 0.41 11.54
C TYR A 96 -2.71 0.16 10.04
N TYR A 97 -2.23 -0.97 9.52
CA TYR A 97 -2.39 -1.30 8.09
C TYR A 97 -3.86 -1.40 7.68
N GLN A 98 -4.69 -2.10 8.45
CA GLN A 98 -6.12 -2.23 8.16
C GLN A 98 -6.84 -0.87 8.15
N LEU A 99 -6.50 0.01 9.09
CA LEU A 99 -7.07 1.36 9.16
C LEU A 99 -6.59 2.24 8.00
N SER A 100 -5.30 2.17 7.67
CA SER A 100 -4.71 2.91 6.56
C SER A 100 -5.35 2.50 5.24
N GLU A 101 -5.44 1.20 4.97
CA GLU A 101 -6.06 0.65 3.77
C GLU A 101 -7.54 1.07 3.66
N LYS A 102 -8.30 0.99 4.76
CA LYS A 102 -9.71 1.43 4.76
C LYS A 102 -9.84 2.93 4.50
N TYR A 103 -8.93 3.74 5.03
CA TYR A 103 -8.91 5.18 4.82
C TYR A 103 -8.54 5.53 3.37
N GLU A 104 -7.48 4.92 2.83
CA GLU A 104 -7.05 5.13 1.44
C GLU A 104 -8.13 4.69 0.44
N ASN A 105 -8.76 3.53 0.66
CA ASN A 105 -9.89 3.08 -0.15
C ASN A 105 -11.03 4.09 -0.15
N LYS A 106 -11.42 4.60 1.03
CA LYS A 106 -12.48 5.60 1.15
C LYS A 106 -12.10 6.93 0.49
N LEU A 107 -10.84 7.34 0.58
CA LEU A 107 -10.36 8.56 -0.06
C LEU A 107 -10.33 8.41 -1.59
N ALA A 108 -9.91 7.24 -2.08
CA ALA A 108 -9.90 6.88 -3.49
C ALA A 108 -11.31 6.81 -4.09
N GLU A 109 -12.31 6.34 -3.35
CA GLU A 109 -13.71 6.32 -3.76
C GLU A 109 -14.30 7.73 -3.91
N ASN A 110 -13.95 8.66 -3.00
CA ASN A 110 -14.45 10.03 -3.02
C ASN A 110 -13.74 10.94 -4.04
N LYS A 111 -12.50 10.60 -4.42
CA LYS A 111 -11.73 11.38 -5.39
C LYS A 111 -12.16 10.99 -6.80
N GLN A 112 -12.43 11.97 -7.65
CA GLN A 112 -12.64 11.70 -9.07
C GLN A 112 -11.31 11.69 -9.82
N ASN A 113 -11.13 10.69 -10.68
CA ASN A 113 -9.97 10.55 -11.55
C ASN A 113 -10.30 11.07 -12.95
N ASN A 114 -9.62 12.15 -13.36
CA ASN A 114 -9.88 12.82 -14.64
C ASN A 114 -9.67 11.89 -15.85
N SER A 115 -8.71 10.97 -15.80
CA SER A 115 -8.48 9.99 -16.88
C SER A 115 -9.67 9.05 -17.05
N VAL A 116 -10.29 8.61 -15.94
CA VAL A 116 -11.46 7.73 -15.98
C VAL A 116 -12.69 8.48 -16.49
N ILE A 117 -12.83 9.76 -16.13
CA ILE A 117 -13.90 10.62 -16.67
C ILE A 117 -13.74 10.79 -18.18
N GLU A 118 -12.53 11.12 -18.65
CA GLU A 118 -12.22 11.27 -20.07
C GLU A 118 -12.54 9.99 -20.85
N ILE A 119 -12.16 8.82 -20.33
CA ILE A 119 -12.42 7.53 -20.97
C ILE A 119 -13.93 7.19 -20.99
N ARG A 120 -14.66 7.52 -19.91
CA ARG A 120 -16.14 7.40 -19.90
C ARG A 120 -16.76 8.21 -21.03
N GLU A 121 -16.31 9.45 -21.24
CA GLU A 121 -16.81 10.27 -22.32
C GLU A 121 -16.48 9.69 -23.70
N ILE A 122 -15.26 9.17 -23.88
CA ILE A 122 -14.85 8.52 -25.14
C ILE A 122 -15.78 7.35 -25.45
N ILE A 123 -16.00 6.44 -24.51
CA ILE A 123 -16.87 5.26 -24.68
C ILE A 123 -18.31 5.68 -25.02
N THR A 124 -18.83 6.69 -24.33
CA THR A 124 -20.19 7.20 -24.55
C THR A 124 -20.33 7.85 -25.93
N LYS A 125 -19.32 8.61 -26.38
CA LYS A 125 -19.31 9.30 -27.68
C LYS A 125 -19.09 8.34 -28.85
N SER A 126 -18.25 7.32 -28.68
CA SER A 126 -17.92 6.34 -29.73
C SER A 126 -19.02 5.30 -29.95
N LYS A 127 -20.07 5.26 -29.10
CA LYS A 127 -21.15 4.26 -29.14
C LYS A 127 -20.64 2.82 -29.12
N LEU A 128 -19.52 2.62 -28.44
CA LEU A 128 -18.97 1.31 -28.19
C LEU A 128 -19.94 0.49 -27.33
N LYS A 129 -20.08 -0.81 -27.65
CA LYS A 129 -20.92 -1.76 -26.91
C LYS A 129 -20.24 -2.26 -25.63
N TYR A 130 -19.76 -1.33 -24.81
CA TYR A 130 -19.10 -1.60 -23.54
C TYR A 130 -19.69 -0.72 -22.44
N GLN A 131 -20.01 -1.35 -21.31
CA GLN A 131 -20.37 -0.67 -20.08
C GLN A 131 -19.13 -0.47 -19.23
N LEU A 132 -18.78 0.78 -18.95
CA LEU A 132 -17.69 1.13 -18.02
C LEU A 132 -18.16 0.97 -16.57
N ASP A 133 -17.45 0.14 -15.80
CA ASP A 133 -17.54 0.15 -14.34
C ASP A 133 -16.71 1.31 -13.80
N PHE A 134 -17.35 2.48 -13.72
CA PHE A 134 -16.68 3.71 -13.31
C PHE A 134 -16.22 3.67 -11.86
N GLU A 135 -17.01 3.10 -10.95
CA GLU A 135 -16.65 3.08 -9.52
C GLU A 135 -15.37 2.29 -9.32
N LYS A 136 -15.29 1.09 -9.90
CA LYS A 136 -14.10 0.23 -9.85
C LYS A 136 -12.91 0.88 -10.57
N SER A 137 -13.12 1.43 -11.77
CA SER A 137 -12.07 2.10 -12.55
C SER A 137 -11.49 3.31 -11.82
N ASN A 138 -12.36 4.16 -11.25
CA ASN A 138 -12.00 5.35 -10.50
C ASN A 138 -11.21 4.99 -9.24
N LYS A 139 -11.71 4.02 -8.46
CA LYS A 139 -11.05 3.55 -7.24
C LYS A 139 -9.67 2.97 -7.53
N SER A 140 -9.56 2.00 -8.44
CA SER A 140 -8.28 1.36 -8.79
C SER A 140 -7.27 2.36 -9.36
N SER A 141 -7.71 3.29 -10.21
CA SER A 141 -6.84 4.35 -10.77
C SER A 141 -6.33 5.32 -9.71
N ASN A 142 -7.11 5.59 -8.65
CA ASN A 142 -6.69 6.46 -7.56
C ASN A 142 -5.76 5.77 -6.55
N LEU A 143 -5.86 4.45 -6.42
CA LEU A 143 -4.96 3.64 -5.58
C LEU A 143 -3.64 3.30 -6.29
N SER A 144 -3.56 3.53 -7.60
CA SER A 144 -2.38 3.24 -8.42
C SER A 144 -1.19 4.14 -8.04
N PRO A 145 -0.06 3.58 -7.58
CA PRO A 145 1.12 4.37 -7.19
C PRO A 145 1.87 4.98 -8.39
N TYR A 146 1.65 4.48 -9.61
CA TYR A 146 2.41 4.84 -10.82
C TYR A 146 1.62 5.67 -11.83
N GLN A 147 0.52 6.30 -11.42
CA GLN A 147 -0.36 7.06 -12.34
C GLN A 147 -0.95 6.22 -13.49
N ILE A 148 -0.88 4.89 -13.40
CA ILE A 148 -1.50 3.97 -14.35
C ILE A 148 -3.01 4.06 -14.16
N THR A 149 -3.73 4.25 -15.26
CA THR A 149 -5.20 4.30 -15.24
C THR A 149 -5.75 2.89 -15.47
N TYR A 150 -6.55 2.42 -14.53
CA TYR A 150 -7.26 1.14 -14.61
C TYR A 150 -8.69 1.36 -15.13
N ILE A 151 -9.05 0.62 -16.16
CA ILE A 151 -10.34 0.70 -16.85
C ILE A 151 -10.98 -0.67 -16.86
N TYR A 152 -12.17 -0.78 -16.28
CA TYR A 152 -12.94 -2.01 -16.23
C TYR A 152 -14.17 -1.88 -17.12
N LEU A 153 -14.24 -2.74 -18.12
CA LEU A 153 -15.29 -2.77 -19.12
C LEU A 153 -16.04 -4.09 -19.07
N THR A 154 -17.35 -4.02 -19.21
CA THR A 154 -18.19 -5.19 -19.46
C THR A 154 -18.72 -5.08 -20.88
N LYS A 155 -18.46 -6.08 -21.71
CA LYS A 155 -18.99 -6.17 -23.07
C LYS A 155 -20.51 -6.35 -23.01
N GLU A 156 -21.25 -5.62 -23.85
CA GLU A 156 -22.70 -5.71 -23.90
C GLU A 156 -23.22 -6.82 -24.83
N SER A 157 -22.40 -7.28 -25.78
CA SER A 157 -22.74 -8.41 -26.65
C SER A 157 -22.25 -9.76 -26.12
N GLU A 158 -22.93 -10.82 -26.52
CA GLU A 158 -22.63 -12.21 -26.13
C GLU A 158 -21.48 -12.83 -26.95
N ASP A 159 -21.06 -12.16 -28.03
CA ASP A 159 -19.98 -12.63 -28.89
C ASP A 159 -18.65 -12.62 -28.15
N ARG A 160 -17.79 -13.60 -28.43
CA ARG A 160 -16.42 -13.64 -27.91
C ARG A 160 -15.64 -12.40 -28.29
N LEU A 161 -14.72 -11.98 -27.43
CA LEU A 161 -13.85 -10.84 -27.71
C LEU A 161 -12.92 -11.15 -28.88
N SER A 162 -12.89 -10.26 -29.87
CA SER A 162 -12.01 -10.38 -31.03
C SER A 162 -10.82 -9.42 -30.95
N SER A 163 -9.73 -9.76 -31.65
CA SER A 163 -8.52 -8.91 -31.73
C SER A 163 -8.81 -7.53 -32.30
N ASN A 164 -9.68 -7.46 -33.31
CA ASN A 164 -10.08 -6.20 -33.92
C ASN A 164 -10.82 -5.29 -32.93
N GLU A 165 -11.71 -5.85 -32.10
CA GLU A 165 -12.41 -5.08 -31.07
C GLU A 165 -11.44 -4.49 -30.04
N ILE A 166 -10.42 -5.25 -29.62
CA ILE A 166 -9.40 -4.76 -28.68
C ILE A 166 -8.57 -3.65 -29.33
N ASN A 167 -8.09 -3.86 -30.55
CA ASN A 167 -7.28 -2.86 -31.26
C ASN A 167 -8.07 -1.57 -31.52
N GLU A 168 -9.34 -1.68 -31.87
CA GLU A 168 -10.25 -0.54 -32.04
C GLU A 168 -10.41 0.23 -30.71
N LEU A 169 -10.63 -0.50 -29.61
CA LEU A 169 -10.76 0.08 -28.28
C LEU A 169 -9.48 0.82 -27.84
N ILE A 170 -8.31 0.24 -28.09
CA ILE A 170 -7.02 0.87 -27.79
C ILE A 170 -6.79 2.12 -28.65
N SER A 171 -7.20 2.08 -29.92
CA SER A 171 -6.96 3.18 -30.87
C SER A 171 -7.67 4.48 -30.48
N ILE A 172 -8.85 4.37 -29.85
CA ILE A 172 -9.66 5.53 -29.43
C ILE A 172 -9.28 6.09 -28.06
N PHE A 173 -8.55 5.33 -27.26
CA PHE A 173 -8.14 5.76 -25.93
C PHE A 173 -6.98 6.78 -25.99
N PRO A 174 -6.79 7.59 -24.93
CA PRO A 174 -5.74 8.59 -24.92
C PRO A 174 -4.34 7.96 -24.84
N ASP A 175 -3.34 8.67 -25.37
CA ASP A 175 -1.94 8.23 -25.41
C ASP A 175 -1.30 8.27 -24.00
N ARG A 176 -1.56 7.24 -23.20
CA ARG A 176 -1.05 7.08 -21.83
C ARG A 176 -1.00 5.61 -21.43
N GLU A 177 -0.35 5.33 -20.31
CA GLU A 177 -0.32 3.97 -19.78
C GLU A 177 -1.68 3.58 -19.17
N LEU A 178 -2.27 2.51 -19.71
CA LEU A 178 -3.59 2.00 -19.34
C LEU A 178 -3.53 0.51 -19.02
N ILE A 179 -4.32 0.09 -18.03
CA ILE A 179 -4.66 -1.32 -17.83
C ILE A 179 -6.16 -1.46 -18.04
N ILE A 180 -6.54 -2.26 -19.02
CA ILE A 180 -7.91 -2.42 -19.48
C ILE A 180 -8.33 -3.86 -19.19
N GLU A 181 -9.23 -4.06 -18.22
CA GLU A 181 -9.90 -5.34 -17.97
C GLU A 181 -11.24 -5.35 -18.73
N ILE A 182 -11.39 -6.25 -19.69
CA ILE A 182 -12.60 -6.44 -20.48
C ILE A 182 -13.23 -7.77 -20.06
N ARG A 183 -14.46 -7.71 -19.55
CA ARG A 183 -15.24 -8.88 -19.14
C ARG A 183 -16.37 -9.15 -20.13
N GLU A 184 -16.56 -10.42 -20.48
CA GLU A 184 -17.70 -10.86 -21.29
C GLU A 184 -18.96 -11.01 -20.43
N ILE A 185 -20.15 -10.68 -20.97
CA ILE A 185 -21.39 -10.58 -20.18
C ILE A 185 -21.86 -11.92 -19.58
N ASN A 186 -21.61 -13.02 -20.31
CA ASN A 186 -22.12 -14.37 -20.00
C ASN A 186 -21.01 -15.38 -19.70
N LEU A 187 -19.74 -14.98 -19.81
CA LEU A 187 -18.59 -15.85 -19.61
C LEU A 187 -17.78 -15.35 -18.41
N LYS A 188 -17.23 -16.28 -17.63
CA LYS A 188 -16.24 -15.94 -16.58
C LYS A 188 -14.90 -15.47 -17.16
N ASN A 189 -14.84 -15.32 -18.48
CA ASN A 189 -13.67 -14.90 -19.21
C ASN A 189 -13.52 -13.40 -19.08
N PHE A 190 -12.30 -13.00 -18.79
CA PHE A 190 -11.87 -11.62 -18.83
C PHE A 190 -10.51 -11.60 -19.52
N ILE A 191 -10.22 -10.49 -20.18
CA ILE A 191 -8.89 -10.17 -20.68
C ILE A 191 -8.44 -8.89 -19.99
N VAL A 192 -7.21 -8.89 -19.52
CA VAL A 192 -6.51 -7.71 -19.05
C VAL A 192 -5.44 -7.38 -20.08
N VAL A 193 -5.53 -6.19 -20.66
CA VAL A 193 -4.53 -5.66 -21.60
C VAL A 193 -3.85 -4.46 -20.97
N ARG A 194 -2.52 -4.48 -20.92
CA ARG A 194 -1.70 -3.33 -20.55
C ARG A 194 -1.19 -2.65 -21.81
N VAL A 195 -1.42 -1.36 -21.90
CA VAL A 195 -1.08 -0.52 -23.04
C VAL A 195 -0.10 0.56 -22.58
N ASN A 196 0.97 0.81 -23.35
CA ASN A 196 1.88 1.92 -23.08
C ASN A 196 1.35 3.25 -23.62
N SER A 197 2.09 4.33 -23.37
CA SER A 197 1.79 5.67 -23.91
C SER A 197 1.84 5.77 -25.44
N LYS A 198 2.37 4.78 -26.15
CA LYS A 198 2.39 4.69 -27.62
C LYS A 198 1.27 3.82 -28.19
N LYS A 199 0.31 3.39 -27.36
CA LYS A 199 -0.78 2.48 -27.74
C LYS A 199 -0.34 1.06 -28.13
N GLU A 200 0.86 0.67 -27.73
CA GLU A 200 1.36 -0.69 -27.92
C GLU A 200 0.93 -1.55 -26.72
N ILE A 201 0.46 -2.76 -27.00
CA ILE A 201 0.15 -3.77 -25.97
C ILE A 201 1.49 -4.29 -25.44
N ILE A 202 1.75 -4.10 -24.14
CA ILE A 202 2.97 -4.57 -23.47
C ILE A 202 2.74 -5.91 -22.77
N ASP A 203 1.50 -6.13 -22.31
CA ASP A 203 1.14 -7.30 -21.53
C ASP A 203 -0.34 -7.64 -21.76
N CYS A 204 -0.64 -8.94 -21.75
CA CYS A 204 -1.98 -9.46 -21.96
C CYS A 204 -2.17 -10.74 -21.13
N THR A 205 -3.26 -10.80 -20.34
CA THR A 205 -3.60 -11.94 -19.49
C THR A 205 -5.10 -12.22 -19.56
N PRO A 206 -5.56 -13.49 -19.59
CA PRO A 206 -4.78 -14.73 -19.48
C PRO A 206 -4.21 -15.19 -20.84
N PHE A 207 -3.06 -15.89 -20.78
CA PHE A 207 -2.22 -16.21 -21.94
C PHE A 207 -2.95 -16.99 -23.04
N ASP A 208 -3.79 -17.95 -22.65
CA ASP A 208 -4.63 -18.77 -23.52
C ASP A 208 -5.53 -17.92 -24.41
N ILE A 209 -6.24 -16.95 -23.83
CA ILE A 209 -7.13 -16.08 -24.61
C ILE A 209 -6.32 -15.07 -25.42
N CYS A 210 -5.25 -14.51 -24.86
CA CYS A 210 -4.37 -13.58 -25.59
C CYS A 210 -3.68 -14.26 -26.79
N SER A 211 -3.41 -15.56 -26.71
CA SER A 211 -2.80 -16.32 -27.80
C SER A 211 -3.69 -16.45 -29.03
N GLU A 212 -4.99 -16.65 -28.82
CA GLU A 212 -5.98 -16.75 -29.89
C GLU A 212 -6.20 -15.42 -30.61
N ILE A 213 -5.98 -14.32 -29.89
CA ILE A 213 -6.21 -12.95 -30.34
C ILE A 213 -4.96 -12.37 -31.05
N ASN A 214 -3.86 -13.14 -31.08
CA ASN A 214 -2.63 -12.80 -31.79
C ASN A 214 -2.00 -11.48 -31.33
N THR A 215 -2.15 -11.15 -30.05
CA THR A 215 -1.66 -9.90 -29.43
C THR A 215 -0.26 -10.04 -28.82
N TYR A 216 0.57 -10.96 -29.32
CA TYR A 216 1.96 -11.10 -28.89
C TYR A 216 2.89 -10.09 -29.55
N TYR A 217 3.57 -9.29 -28.73
CA TYR A 217 4.84 -8.65 -29.03
C TYR A 217 5.76 -8.76 -27.82
#